data_AF-A0A1A7XG86-F1
#
_entry.id   AF-A0A1A7XG86-F1
#
_cell.length_a   1.000
_cell.length_b   1.000
_cell.length_c   1.000
_cell.angle_alpha   90.00
_cell.angle_beta   90.00
_cell.angle_gamma   90.00
#
_symmetry.space_group_name_H-M   'P 1'
#
loop_
_entity.id
_entity.type
_entity.pdbx_description
1 polymer ?
#
loop_
_entity_poly.entity_id
_entity_poly.type
_entity_poly.pdbx_seq_one_letter_code
_entity_poly.pdbx_strand_id
1 'polypeptide(L)'
;PDSPTSPVTDHLTHTRALKLKHQSLEERLELCLLELRNLCIKEAELTGTLPSDYPLMPDEKLPRVRRRIGASFKLDEGLILQDQQDSELQALETDLAVQRQICEAVRKLSLEENLTKPQKKSRLQQCKKEEKKVKDLQEAVFQHRVK
;
A
#
# COMPACT_ATOMS: atom_id res chain seq x y z
N PRO A 1 19.19 49.89 48.56
CA PRO A 1 19.96 48.66 48.84
C PRO A 1 19.66 47.63 47.76
N ASP A 2 20.32 47.76 46.61
CA ASP A 2 20.25 46.79 45.52
C ASP A 2 21.41 45.81 45.69
N SER A 3 21.08 44.55 46.00
CA SER A 3 22.04 43.45 46.09
C SER A 3 22.53 43.07 44.69
N PRO A 4 23.83 42.83 44.47
CA PRO A 4 24.34 42.44 43.17
C PRO A 4 23.97 40.98 42.93
N THR A 5 23.19 40.72 41.88
CA THR A 5 22.91 39.37 41.41
C THR A 5 24.25 38.74 40.98
N SER A 6 24.63 37.65 41.63
CA SER A 6 25.96 37.05 41.44
C SER A 6 26.12 36.44 40.03
N PRO A 7 27.34 36.40 39.45
CA PRO A 7 27.59 35.73 38.17
C PRO A 7 27.28 34.22 38.20
N VAL A 8 27.22 33.59 39.38
CA VAL A 8 26.95 32.16 39.55
C VAL A 8 25.51 31.79 39.15
N THR A 9 24.55 32.69 39.40
CA THR A 9 23.15 32.51 39.00
C THR A 9 22.98 32.55 37.47
N ASP A 10 23.76 33.35 36.76
CA ASP A 10 23.71 33.48 35.30
C ASP A 10 24.34 32.28 34.58
N HIS A 11 25.41 31.70 35.15
CA HIS A 11 25.99 30.46 34.62
C HIS A 11 25.06 29.25 34.78
N LEU A 12 24.32 29.16 35.90
CA LEU A 12 23.36 28.09 36.14
C LEU A 12 22.15 28.18 35.21
N THR A 13 21.63 29.38 34.96
CA THR A 13 20.52 29.60 34.01
C THR A 13 20.95 29.32 32.59
N HIS A 14 22.17 29.71 32.18
CA HIS A 14 22.74 29.39 30.87
C HIS A 14 22.86 27.87 30.66
N THR A 15 23.40 27.16 31.65
CA THR A 15 23.53 25.69 31.60
C THR A 15 22.17 25.00 31.52
N ARG A 16 21.16 25.50 32.26
CA ARG A 16 19.79 24.99 32.20
C ARG A 16 19.16 25.23 30.83
N ALA A 17 19.35 26.40 30.25
CA ALA A 17 18.84 26.73 28.92
C ALA A 17 19.46 25.82 27.84
N LEU A 18 20.76 25.52 27.93
CA LEU A 18 21.43 24.58 27.03
C LEU A 18 20.88 23.15 27.17
N LYS A 19 20.65 22.68 28.40
CA LYS A 19 20.06 21.35 28.65
C LYS A 19 18.65 21.24 28.06
N LEU A 20 17.80 22.25 28.26
CA LEU A 20 16.45 22.27 27.69
C LEU A 20 16.47 22.30 26.16
N LYS A 21 17.39 23.08 25.57
CA LYS A 21 17.58 23.08 24.10
C LYS A 21 18.05 21.72 23.59
N HIS A 22 18.97 21.08 24.30
CA HIS A 22 19.45 19.75 23.94
C HIS A 22 18.30 18.72 23.97
N GLN A 23 17.53 18.68 25.05
CA GLN A 23 16.36 17.80 25.18
C GLN A 23 15.34 18.04 24.06
N SER A 24 15.01 19.31 23.78
CA SER A 24 14.08 19.64 22.68
C SER A 24 14.59 19.20 21.30
N LEU A 25 15.90 19.24 21.07
CA LEU A 25 16.50 18.75 19.82
C LEU A 25 16.47 17.23 19.74
N GLU A 26 16.71 16.53 20.85
CA GLU A 26 16.61 15.07 20.94
C GLU A 26 15.18 14.60 20.69
N GLU A 27 14.18 15.20 21.35
CA GLU A 27 12.76 14.90 21.13
C GLU A 27 12.36 15.10 19.66
N ARG A 28 12.81 16.20 19.05
CA ARG A 28 12.53 16.46 17.62
C ARG A 28 13.20 15.43 16.72
N LEU A 29 14.43 15.02 17.03
CA LEU A 29 15.14 14.00 16.27
C LEU A 29 14.41 12.64 16.34
N GLU A 30 13.94 12.25 17.53
CA GLU A 30 13.16 11.03 17.71
C GLU A 30 11.88 11.03 16.86
N LEU A 31 11.14 12.15 16.86
CA LEU A 31 9.95 12.30 16.00
C LEU A 31 10.29 12.16 14.51
N CYS A 32 11.36 12.82 14.05
CA CYS A 32 11.80 12.71 12.65
C CYS A 32 12.21 11.28 12.28
N LEU A 33 12.89 10.56 13.18
CA LEU A 33 13.27 9.16 12.95
C LEU A 33 12.04 8.24 12.88
N LEU A 34 11.05 8.44 13.76
CA LEU A 34 9.80 7.69 13.71
C LEU A 34 9.02 7.94 12.41
N GLU A 35 8.96 9.19 11.95
CA GLU A 35 8.34 9.53 10.68
C GLU A 35 9.09 8.89 9.49
N LEU A 36 10.41 8.98 9.48
CA LEU A 36 11.26 8.36 8.46
C LEU A 36 11.06 6.84 8.41
N ARG A 37 10.99 6.17 9.56
CA ARG A 37 10.69 4.73 9.64
C ARG A 37 9.35 4.41 8.98
N ASN A 38 8.32 5.16 9.31
CA ASN A 38 6.98 4.98 8.74
C ASN A 38 6.98 5.19 7.22
N LEU A 39 7.70 6.18 6.72
CA LEU A 39 7.83 6.44 5.28
C LEU A 39 8.58 5.30 4.58
N CYS A 40 9.73 4.88 5.10
CA CYS A 40 10.50 3.77 4.56
C CYS A 40 9.69 2.47 4.51
N ILE A 41 8.86 2.19 5.53
CA ILE A 41 7.96 1.02 5.50
C ILE A 41 6.93 1.17 4.39
N LYS A 42 6.25 2.31 4.27
CA LYS A 42 5.26 2.55 3.21
C LYS A 42 5.88 2.45 1.81
N GLU A 43 7.09 2.97 1.63
CA GLU A 43 7.82 2.86 0.37
C GLU A 43 8.21 1.40 0.08
N ALA A 44 8.70 0.67 1.08
CA ALA A 44 9.01 -0.75 0.95
C ALA A 44 7.76 -1.59 0.69
N GLU A 45 6.57 -1.15 1.12
CA GLU A 45 5.31 -1.77 0.72
C GLU A 45 5.03 -1.56 -0.76
N LEU A 46 5.49 -0.49 -1.40
CA LEU A 46 5.27 -0.27 -2.84
C LEU A 46 6.37 -0.91 -3.70
N THR A 47 7.63 -0.77 -3.27
CA THR A 47 8.82 -1.21 -4.01
C THR A 47 9.20 -2.66 -3.71
N GLY A 48 8.90 -3.13 -2.49
CA GLY A 48 9.34 -4.43 -1.98
C GLY A 48 10.75 -4.43 -1.39
N THR A 49 11.40 -3.27 -1.26
CA THR A 49 12.78 -3.14 -0.78
C THR A 49 12.89 -2.08 0.29
N LEU A 50 13.63 -2.35 1.37
CA LEU A 50 13.93 -1.38 2.42
C LEU A 50 15.35 -0.83 2.23
N PRO A 51 15.62 0.47 2.48
CA PRO A 51 16.97 1.04 2.40
C PRO A 51 17.96 0.36 3.36
N SER A 52 19.24 0.31 2.99
CA SER A 52 20.32 -0.21 3.86
C SER A 52 20.50 0.64 5.13
N ASP A 53 20.24 1.94 5.02
CA ASP A 53 20.39 2.90 6.12
C ASP A 53 19.11 3.04 6.94
N TYR A 54 18.17 2.08 6.83
CA TYR A 54 16.95 2.11 7.62
C TYR A 54 17.30 2.15 9.12
N PRO A 55 16.82 3.16 9.87
CA PRO A 55 17.23 3.36 11.25
C PRO A 55 16.63 2.26 12.14
N LEU A 56 17.38 1.19 12.38
CA LEU A 56 17.02 0.11 13.31
C LEU A 56 17.50 0.44 14.72
N MET A 57 16.73 0.06 15.73
CA MET A 57 17.30 -0.02 17.09
C MET A 57 18.30 -1.21 17.16
N PRO A 58 19.30 -1.18 18.06
CA PRO A 58 20.36 -2.20 18.15
C PRO A 58 19.87 -3.65 18.22
N ASP A 59 18.69 -3.89 18.77
CA ASP A 59 18.07 -5.23 18.94
C ASP A 59 16.87 -5.47 18.00
N GLU A 60 16.60 -4.58 17.04
CA GLU A 60 15.43 -4.65 16.18
C GLU A 60 15.74 -5.39 14.86
N LYS A 61 14.92 -6.40 14.54
CA LYS A 61 15.00 -7.08 13.24
C LYS A 61 14.34 -6.22 12.17
N LEU A 62 14.93 -6.21 10.97
CA LEU A 62 14.34 -5.56 9.79
C LEU A 62 12.85 -5.96 9.65
N PRO A 63 11.92 -4.99 9.53
CA PRO A 63 10.51 -5.29 9.35
C PRO A 63 10.35 -6.10 8.07
N ARG A 64 9.59 -7.19 8.14
CA ARG A 64 9.21 -7.96 6.94
C ARG A 64 8.14 -7.18 6.18
N VAL A 65 8.57 -6.31 5.29
CA VAL A 65 7.65 -5.53 4.46
C VAL A 65 7.28 -6.36 3.23
N ARG A 66 5.99 -6.65 3.08
CA ARG A 66 5.45 -7.33 1.88
C ARG A 66 5.04 -6.28 0.87
N ARG A 67 5.55 -6.40 -0.36
CA ARG A 67 5.13 -5.55 -1.48
C ARG A 67 3.61 -5.65 -1.69
N ARG A 68 2.88 -4.56 -1.46
CA ARG A 68 1.49 -4.32 -1.84
C ARG A 68 1.45 -4.00 -3.32
N ILE A 69 1.11 -4.99 -4.14
CA ILE A 69 0.70 -4.72 -5.52
C ILE A 69 -0.78 -4.33 -5.48
N GLY A 70 -1.06 -3.07 -5.79
CA GLY A 70 -2.43 -2.59 -5.95
C GLY A 70 -3.11 -3.34 -7.10
N ALA A 71 -4.24 -3.99 -6.82
CA ALA A 71 -5.15 -4.52 -7.81
C ALA A 71 -6.25 -3.50 -8.17
N SER A 72 -5.95 -2.19 -8.08
CA SER A 72 -6.91 -1.15 -8.46
C SER A 72 -7.06 -1.16 -9.97
N PHE A 73 -8.25 -1.50 -10.43
CA PHE A 73 -8.65 -1.38 -11.83
C PHE A 73 -9.73 -0.30 -11.94
N LYS A 74 -9.74 0.40 -13.07
CA LYS A 74 -10.83 1.31 -13.41
C LYS A 74 -11.85 0.51 -14.22
N LEU A 75 -13.09 0.46 -13.75
CA LEU A 75 -14.19 -0.01 -14.58
C LEU A 75 -14.60 1.12 -15.52
N ASP A 76 -15.13 0.74 -16.67
CA ASP A 76 -15.71 1.72 -17.58
C ASP A 76 -17.07 2.16 -17.02
N GLU A 77 -17.13 3.38 -16.49
CA GLU A 77 -18.36 3.99 -15.95
C GLU A 77 -19.51 3.98 -16.97
N GLY A 78 -19.19 4.02 -18.27
CA GLY A 78 -20.18 3.98 -19.35
C GLY A 78 -20.93 2.65 -19.42
N LEU A 79 -20.30 1.55 -18.98
CA LEU A 79 -20.95 0.24 -18.90
C LEU A 79 -21.86 0.16 -17.66
N ILE A 80 -21.51 0.85 -16.57
CA ILE A 80 -22.26 0.81 -15.29
C ILE A 80 -23.52 1.67 -15.33
N LEU A 81 -23.54 2.76 -16.11
CA LEU A 81 -24.56 3.83 -16.03
C LEU A 81 -25.55 3.90 -17.20
N GLN A 82 -25.60 2.92 -18.12
CA GLN A 82 -26.51 2.97 -19.27
C GLN A 82 -27.94 2.46 -18.96
N ASP A 83 -28.96 3.12 -19.53
CA ASP A 83 -30.38 2.81 -19.34
C ASP A 83 -30.90 1.70 -20.29
N GLN A 84 -31.27 0.58 -19.67
CA GLN A 84 -32.46 -0.28 -19.83
C GLN A 84 -33.03 -0.70 -21.20
N GLN A 85 -32.41 -0.44 -22.35
CA GLN A 85 -32.97 -0.97 -23.61
C GLN A 85 -32.69 -2.46 -23.86
N ASP A 86 -31.75 -3.07 -23.12
CA ASP A 86 -31.54 -4.53 -23.10
C ASP A 86 -30.90 -4.95 -21.76
N SER A 87 -31.70 -4.97 -20.68
CA SER A 87 -31.18 -5.13 -19.31
C SER A 87 -30.37 -6.42 -19.10
N GLU A 88 -30.67 -7.50 -19.82
CA GLU A 88 -29.96 -8.79 -19.66
C GLU A 88 -28.63 -8.81 -20.42
N LEU A 89 -28.61 -8.42 -21.70
CA LEU A 89 -27.37 -8.31 -22.48
C LEU A 89 -26.41 -7.31 -21.84
N GLN A 90 -26.92 -6.15 -21.43
CA GLN A 90 -26.12 -5.14 -20.76
C GLN A 90 -25.54 -5.67 -19.44
N ALA A 91 -26.34 -6.35 -18.62
CA ALA A 91 -25.84 -6.99 -17.40
C ALA A 91 -24.68 -7.95 -17.70
N LEU A 92 -24.84 -8.82 -18.71
CA LEU A 92 -23.77 -9.75 -19.13
C LEU A 92 -22.51 -9.03 -19.62
N GLU A 93 -22.65 -7.92 -20.32
CA GLU A 93 -21.53 -7.10 -20.80
C GLU A 93 -20.80 -6.38 -19.66
N THR A 94 -21.54 -5.83 -18.69
CA THR A 94 -20.96 -5.25 -17.47
C THR A 94 -20.21 -6.30 -16.65
N ASP A 95 -20.82 -7.46 -16.41
CA ASP A 95 -20.21 -8.58 -15.69
C ASP A 95 -18.94 -9.05 -16.41
N LEU A 96 -18.98 -9.17 -17.73
CA LEU A 96 -17.80 -9.53 -18.53
C LEU A 96 -16.68 -8.50 -18.39
N ALA A 97 -17.00 -7.20 -18.39
CA ALA A 97 -16.01 -6.14 -18.21
C ALA A 97 -15.37 -6.20 -16.81
N VAL A 98 -16.17 -6.37 -15.76
CA VAL A 98 -15.69 -6.55 -14.38
C VAL A 98 -14.81 -7.80 -14.28
N GLN A 99 -15.28 -8.92 -14.82
CA GLN A 99 -14.59 -10.20 -14.73
C GLN A 99 -13.24 -10.20 -15.49
N ARG A 100 -13.13 -9.44 -16.59
CA ARG A 100 -11.84 -9.20 -17.27
C ARG A 100 -10.84 -8.47 -16.37
N GLN A 101 -11.28 -7.44 -15.66
CA GLN A 101 -10.42 -6.72 -14.72
C GLN A 101 -9.97 -7.60 -13.54
N ILE A 102 -10.89 -8.41 -13.00
CA ILE A 102 -10.57 -9.41 -11.98
C ILE A 102 -9.52 -10.41 -12.51
N CYS A 103 -9.70 -10.91 -13.73
CA CYS A 103 -8.76 -11.84 -14.35
C CYS A 103 -7.37 -11.21 -14.52
N GLU A 104 -7.29 -9.96 -14.99
CA GLU A 104 -6.03 -9.24 -15.11
C GLU A 104 -5.34 -9.04 -13.76
N ALA A 105 -6.10 -8.63 -12.73
CA ALA A 105 -5.60 -8.49 -11.38
C ALA A 105 -5.04 -9.81 -10.83
N VAL A 106 -5.78 -10.91 -10.97
CA VAL A 106 -5.35 -12.23 -10.51
C VAL A 106 -4.11 -12.72 -11.27
N ARG A 107 -4.00 -12.43 -12.57
CA ARG A 107 -2.79 -12.70 -13.36
C ARG A 107 -1.59 -11.93 -12.83
N LYS A 108 -1.73 -10.62 -12.58
CA LYS A 108 -0.66 -9.79 -11.99
C LYS A 108 -0.18 -10.35 -10.64
N LEU A 109 -1.11 -10.74 -9.77
CA LEU A 109 -0.80 -11.36 -8.47
C LEU A 109 -0.09 -12.72 -8.59
N SER A 110 -0.29 -13.44 -9.70
CA SER A 110 0.36 -14.74 -9.93
C SER A 110 1.83 -14.63 -10.36
N LEU A 111 2.22 -13.47 -10.93
CA LEU A 111 3.57 -13.19 -11.41
C LEU A 111 4.47 -12.58 -10.33
N GLU A 112 3.99 -12.45 -9.09
CA GLU A 112 4.78 -11.97 -7.95
C GLU A 112 6.03 -12.84 -7.70
N GLU A 113 7.18 -12.20 -7.55
CA GLU A 113 8.47 -12.87 -7.34
C GLU A 113 8.56 -13.52 -5.94
N ASN A 114 7.98 -12.87 -4.92
CA ASN A 114 8.07 -13.25 -3.52
C ASN A 114 6.98 -14.24 -3.05
N LEU A 115 6.52 -15.11 -3.95
CA LEU A 115 5.51 -16.11 -3.62
C LEU A 115 6.14 -17.43 -3.14
N THR A 116 5.64 -17.94 -2.02
CA THR A 116 5.91 -19.32 -1.59
C THR A 116 5.28 -20.33 -2.55
N LYS A 117 5.80 -21.57 -2.61
CA LYS A 117 5.24 -22.67 -3.43
C LYS A 117 3.71 -22.85 -3.29
N PRO A 118 3.13 -22.89 -2.07
CA PRO A 118 1.67 -22.99 -1.93
C PRO A 118 0.94 -21.75 -2.45
N GLN A 119 1.49 -20.55 -2.26
CA GLN A 119 0.91 -19.33 -2.81
C GLN A 119 0.91 -19.34 -4.34
N LYS A 120 2.02 -19.73 -4.99
CA LYS A 120 2.08 -19.88 -6.46
C LYS A 120 1.02 -20.84 -6.97
N LYS A 121 0.87 -22.00 -6.34
CA LYS A 121 -0.16 -22.99 -6.70
C LYS A 121 -1.58 -22.42 -6.54
N SER A 122 -1.85 -21.76 -5.42
CA SER A 122 -3.14 -21.12 -5.15
C SER A 122 -3.47 -20.03 -6.18
N ARG A 123 -2.52 -19.12 -6.47
CA ARG A 123 -2.70 -18.06 -7.47
C ARG A 123 -2.92 -18.59 -8.87
N LEU A 124 -2.20 -19.64 -9.27
CA LEU A 124 -2.40 -20.28 -10.58
C LEU A 124 -3.80 -20.91 -10.69
N GLN A 125 -4.30 -21.53 -9.62
CA GLN A 125 -5.66 -22.07 -9.59
C GLN A 125 -6.71 -20.95 -9.68
N GLN A 126 -6.49 -19.83 -8.99
CA GLN A 126 -7.34 -18.65 -9.10
C GLN A 126 -7.33 -18.10 -10.54
N CYS A 127 -6.17 -17.97 -11.19
CA CYS A 127 -6.08 -17.54 -12.59
C CYS A 127 -6.97 -18.41 -13.49
N LYS A 128 -6.81 -19.74 -13.39
CA LYS A 128 -7.61 -20.69 -14.20
C LYS A 128 -9.11 -20.57 -13.95
N LYS A 129 -9.53 -20.35 -12.70
CA LYS A 129 -10.93 -20.17 -12.33
C LYS A 129 -11.51 -18.89 -12.95
N GLU A 130 -10.81 -17.77 -12.79
CA GLU A 130 -11.31 -16.49 -13.30
C GLU A 130 -11.24 -16.41 -14.83
N GLU A 131 -10.26 -17.05 -15.48
CA GLU A 131 -10.22 -17.22 -16.94
C GLU A 131 -11.38 -18.05 -17.47
N LYS A 132 -11.77 -19.12 -16.76
CA LYS A 132 -12.93 -19.91 -17.15
C LYS A 132 -14.21 -19.06 -17.11
N LYS A 133 -14.43 -18.29 -16.05
CA LYS A 133 -15.58 -17.38 -15.96
C LYS A 133 -15.62 -16.34 -17.08
N VAL A 134 -14.47 -15.79 -17.49
CA VAL A 134 -14.41 -14.88 -18.65
C VAL A 134 -14.93 -15.58 -19.91
N LYS A 135 -14.53 -16.84 -20.16
CA LYS A 135 -15.00 -17.61 -21.31
C LYS A 135 -16.51 -17.89 -21.23
N ASP A 136 -16.99 -18.31 -20.07
CA ASP A 136 -18.41 -18.60 -19.84
C ASP A 136 -19.27 -17.35 -20.09
N LEU A 137 -18.83 -16.16 -19.62
CA LEU A 137 -19.50 -14.89 -19.89
C LEU A 137 -19.41 -14.46 -21.36
N GLN A 138 -18.27 -14.67 -22.03
CA GLN A 138 -18.13 -14.40 -23.47
C GLN A 138 -19.12 -15.24 -24.29
N GLU A 139 -19.28 -16.51 -23.94
CA GLU A 139 -20.25 -17.39 -24.58
C GLU A 139 -21.68 -16.93 -24.32
N ALA A 140 -22.03 -16.58 -23.06
CA ALA A 140 -23.35 -16.05 -22.74
C ALA A 140 -23.71 -14.77 -23.52
N VAL A 141 -22.79 -13.81 -23.60
CA VAL A 141 -22.95 -12.59 -24.42
C VAL A 141 -23.13 -12.93 -25.89
N PHE A 142 -22.32 -13.86 -26.43
CA PHE A 142 -22.44 -14.28 -27.82
C PHE A 142 -23.80 -14.93 -28.12
N GLN A 143 -24.26 -15.84 -27.26
CA GLN A 143 -25.55 -16.49 -27.41
C GLN A 143 -26.70 -15.48 -27.37
N HIS A 144 -26.62 -14.45 -26.52
CA HIS A 144 -27.65 -13.42 -26.46
C HIS A 144 -27.64 -12.50 -27.69
N ARG A 145 -26.48 -12.23 -28.30
CA ARG A 145 -26.36 -11.41 -29.52
C ARG A 145 -26.80 -12.13 -30.80
N VAL A 146 -26.76 -13.47 -30.80
CA VAL A 146 -27.11 -14.31 -31.95
C VAL A 146 -28.58 -14.75 -31.92
N LYS A 147 -29.23 -14.71 -30.75
CA LYS A 147 -30.68 -14.85 -30.60
C LYS A 147 -31.41 -13.66 -31.21
#